data_AF-A0A7S2Z5F8-F1
#
_entry.id   AF-A0A7S2Z5F8-F1
#
_cell.length_a   1.000
_cell.length_b   1.000
_cell.length_c   1.000
_cell.angle_alpha   90.00
_cell.angle_beta   90.00
_cell.angle_gamma   90.00
#
_symmetry.space_group_name_H-M   'P 1'
#
loop_
_entity.id
_entity.type
_entity.pdbx_description
1 polymer ?
#
loop_
_entity_poly.entity_id
_entity_poly.type
_entity_poly.pdbx_seq_one_letter_code
_entity_poly.pdbx_strand_id
1 'polypeptide(L)'
;GDALAATNWLLAEAGPNDDVFLFGHSLGAALAVDVAAKIRAEGNDEDAAADHENANKLAGLILESPFLSAIRTAMDYKNDAAFGNRLADSSIPELSRNFLEPLDQFKNEEKIGQIDTDLPLFVAHATNDKVVPFTHGQKIFESF
;
A
#
# COMPACT_ATOMS: atom_id res chain seq x y z
N GLY A 1 9.60 6.10 9.51
CA GLY A 1 8.52 5.51 10.33
C GLY A 1 8.83 4.05 10.56
N ASP A 2 8.20 3.42 11.55
CA ASP A 2 8.58 2.07 12.03
C ASP A 2 8.61 1.01 10.92
N ALA A 3 7.63 1.01 10.01
CA ALA A 3 7.60 0.07 8.89
C ALA A 3 8.79 0.24 7.93
N LEU A 4 9.18 1.48 7.60
CA LEU A 4 10.36 1.76 6.77
C LEU A 4 11.65 1.31 7.47
N ALA A 5 11.78 1.60 8.77
CA ALA A 5 12.95 1.19 9.54
C ALA A 5 13.08 -0.33 9.63
N ALA A 6 11.96 -1.03 9.84
CA ALA A 6 11.92 -2.49 9.85
C ALA A 6 12.29 -3.09 8.48
N THR A 7 11.79 -2.51 7.38
CA THR A 7 12.15 -2.96 6.03
C THR A 7 13.62 -2.69 5.72
N ASN A 8 14.15 -1.51 6.05
CA ASN A 8 15.57 -1.21 5.82
C ASN A 8 16.48 -2.14 6.61
N TRP A 9 16.11 -2.47 7.86
CA TRP A 9 16.82 -3.49 8.64
C TRP A 9 16.78 -4.87 7.96
N LEU A 10 15.61 -5.29 7.45
CA LEU A 10 15.47 -6.57 6.75
C LEU A 10 16.30 -6.63 5.47
N LEU A 11 16.30 -5.57 4.66
CA LEU A 11 17.07 -5.51 3.41
C LEU A 11 18.58 -5.55 3.67
N ALA A 12 19.04 -4.93 4.78
CA ALA A 12 20.42 -4.98 5.20
C ALA A 12 20.85 -6.39 5.66
N GLU A 13 19.94 -7.13 6.30
CA GLU A 13 20.20 -8.50 6.79
C GLU A 13 20.01 -9.57 5.71
N ALA A 14 19.19 -9.31 4.70
CA ALA A 14 18.93 -10.22 3.59
C ALA A 14 20.23 -10.54 2.82
N GLY A 15 20.43 -11.82 2.51
CA GLY A 15 21.56 -12.29 1.73
C GLY A 15 21.56 -11.72 0.31
N PRO A 16 22.68 -11.82 -0.42
CA PRO A 16 22.81 -11.26 -1.77
C PRO A 16 21.90 -11.90 -2.82
N ASN A 17 21.29 -13.05 -2.52
CA ASN A 17 20.36 -13.76 -3.42
C ASN A 17 18.96 -13.93 -2.78
N ASP A 18 18.67 -13.22 -1.69
CA ASP A 18 17.39 -13.32 -1.02
C ASP A 18 16.42 -12.31 -1.62
N ASP A 19 15.28 -12.80 -2.10
CA ASP A 19 14.19 -11.97 -2.61
C ASP A 19 13.30 -11.50 -1.45
N VAL A 20 13.24 -10.19 -1.23
CA VAL A 20 12.38 -9.58 -0.20
C VAL A 20 11.10 -9.05 -0.82
N PHE A 21 9.95 -9.50 -0.31
CA PHE A 21 8.64 -9.02 -0.75
C PHE A 21 7.97 -8.19 0.33
N LEU A 22 7.38 -7.07 -0.07
CA LEU A 22 6.50 -6.30 0.80
C LEU A 22 5.06 -6.78 0.64
N PHE A 23 4.45 -7.15 1.75
CA PHE A 23 3.06 -7.59 1.81
C PHE A 23 2.22 -6.59 2.59
N GLY A 24 1.05 -6.24 2.04
CA GLY A 24 0.09 -5.39 2.70
C GLY A 24 -1.35 -5.82 2.47
N HIS A 25 -2.11 -5.99 3.54
CA HIS A 25 -3.55 -6.27 3.49
C HIS A 25 -4.34 -5.03 3.94
N SER A 26 -5.38 -4.66 3.21
CA SER A 26 -6.32 -3.61 3.63
C SER A 26 -5.55 -2.28 3.82
N LEU A 27 -5.49 -1.73 5.02
CA LEU A 27 -4.65 -0.57 5.32
C LEU A 27 -3.15 -0.87 5.14
N GLY A 28 -2.70 -2.07 5.48
CA GLY A 28 -1.31 -2.47 5.30
C GLY A 28 -0.83 -2.31 3.86
N ALA A 29 -1.72 -2.40 2.87
CA ALA A 29 -1.39 -2.14 1.48
C ALA A 29 -0.90 -0.70 1.23
N ALA A 30 -1.51 0.28 1.90
CA ALA A 30 -1.10 1.68 1.81
C ALA A 30 0.31 1.91 2.35
N LEU A 31 0.59 1.30 3.50
CA LEU A 31 1.91 1.32 4.12
C LEU A 31 2.95 0.61 3.26
N ALA A 32 2.61 -0.55 2.69
CA ALA A 32 3.51 -1.30 1.82
C ALA A 32 3.87 -0.50 0.55
N VAL A 33 2.90 0.16 -0.09
CA VAL A 33 3.14 1.07 -1.22
C VAL A 33 4.03 2.26 -0.80
N ASP A 34 3.73 2.92 0.32
CA ASP A 34 4.52 4.06 0.81
C ASP A 34 5.98 3.69 1.12
N VAL A 35 6.19 2.53 1.74
CA VAL A 35 7.53 2.02 2.06
C VAL A 35 8.28 1.62 0.79
N ALA A 36 7.63 0.92 -0.14
CA ALA A 36 8.23 0.55 -1.42
C ALA A 36 8.70 1.78 -2.22
N ALA A 37 7.84 2.81 -2.32
CA ALA A 37 8.17 4.06 -3.03
C ALA A 37 9.40 4.76 -2.42
N LYS A 38 9.51 4.79 -1.09
CA LYS A 38 10.66 5.40 -0.40
C LYS A 38 11.95 4.61 -0.63
N ILE A 39 11.90 3.29 -0.52
CA ILE A 39 13.07 2.42 -0.74
C ILE A 39 13.58 2.56 -2.17
N ARG A 40 12.68 2.58 -3.16
CA ARG A 40 13.06 2.78 -4.56
C ARG A 40 13.64 4.17 -4.80
N ALA A 41 13.05 5.21 -4.22
CA ALA A 41 13.60 6.57 -4.30
C ALA A 41 14.99 6.69 -3.66
N GLU A 42 15.21 6.07 -2.49
CA GLU A 42 16.52 6.01 -1.81
C GLU A 42 17.54 5.22 -2.63
N GLY A 43 17.14 4.11 -3.24
CA GLY A 43 17.99 3.30 -4.10
C GLY A 43 18.41 3.97 -5.41
N ASN A 44 17.65 4.95 -5.89
CA ASN A 44 17.99 5.71 -7.10
C ASN A 44 19.02 6.82 -6.87
N ASP A 45 19.51 7.00 -5.63
CA ASP A 45 20.62 7.89 -5.30
C ASP A 45 21.97 7.21 -5.62
N GLU A 46 22.57 7.57 -6.76
CA GLU A 46 23.81 6.97 -7.28
C GLU A 46 25.03 7.19 -6.36
N ASP A 47 24.98 8.17 -5.45
CA ASP A 47 26.06 8.46 -4.51
C ASP A 47 26.05 7.49 -3.30
N ALA A 48 25.00 6.68 -3.14
CA ALA A 48 24.79 5.76 -2.03
C ALA A 48 24.76 4.28 -2.47
N ALA A 49 25.91 3.74 -2.87
CA ALA A 49 26.03 2.37 -3.41
C ALA A 49 25.42 1.25 -2.52
N ALA A 50 25.51 1.39 -1.20
CA ALA A 50 24.91 0.42 -0.27
C ALA A 50 23.38 0.48 -0.25
N ASP A 51 22.81 1.67 -0.40
CA ASP A 51 21.36 1.89 -0.43
C ASP A 51 20.79 1.40 -1.77
N HIS A 52 21.53 1.58 -2.87
CA HIS A 52 21.21 1.00 -4.18
C HIS A 52 21.17 -0.54 -4.15
N GLU A 53 22.19 -1.18 -3.57
CA GLU A 53 22.24 -2.65 -3.46
C GLU A 53 21.08 -3.18 -2.61
N ASN A 54 20.82 -2.56 -1.46
CA ASN A 54 19.73 -2.97 -0.57
C ASN A 54 18.36 -2.75 -1.22
N ALA A 55 18.16 -1.65 -1.94
CA ALA A 55 16.91 -1.38 -2.66
C ALA A 55 16.64 -2.42 -3.77
N ASN A 56 17.69 -2.96 -4.42
CA ASN A 56 17.55 -3.98 -5.44
C ASN A 56 17.18 -5.37 -4.89
N LYS A 57 17.29 -5.60 -3.57
CA LYS A 57 16.78 -6.83 -2.92
C LYS A 57 15.26 -6.82 -2.76
N LEU A 58 14.61 -5.66 -2.92
CA LEU A 58 13.15 -5.58 -2.95
C LEU A 58 12.64 -6.18 -4.27
N ALA A 59 12.14 -7.41 -4.19
CA ALA A 59 11.77 -8.22 -5.34
C ALA A 59 10.31 -8.07 -5.79
N GLY A 60 9.46 -7.43 -4.99
CA GLY A 60 8.08 -7.16 -5.39
C GLY A 60 7.16 -6.69 -4.28
N LEU A 61 5.94 -6.32 -4.70
CA LEU A 61 4.86 -5.88 -3.84
C LEU A 61 3.64 -6.81 -3.97
N ILE A 62 3.09 -7.22 -2.84
CA ILE A 62 1.90 -8.06 -2.75
C ILE A 62 0.82 -7.32 -1.96
N LEU A 63 -0.30 -7.04 -2.61
CA LEU A 63 -1.40 -6.27 -2.05
C LEU A 63 -2.68 -7.11 -1.99
N GLU A 64 -3.25 -7.26 -0.79
CA GLU A 64 -4.51 -7.98 -0.57
C GLU A 64 -5.63 -6.99 -0.17
N SER A 65 -6.76 -7.05 -0.87
CA SER A 65 -7.92 -6.16 -0.72
C SER A 65 -7.52 -4.70 -0.44
N PRO A 66 -6.69 -4.08 -1.31
CA PRO A 66 -6.06 -2.81 -0.98
C PRO A 66 -7.04 -1.63 -1.11
N PHE A 67 -6.76 -0.54 -0.39
CA PHE A 67 -7.49 0.72 -0.52
C PHE A 67 -6.70 1.75 -1.32
N LEU A 68 -7.38 2.49 -2.20
CA LEU A 68 -6.81 3.60 -2.98
C LEU A 68 -6.33 4.77 -2.11
N SER A 69 -7.17 5.18 -1.16
CA SER A 69 -6.87 6.17 -0.11
C SER A 69 -8.06 6.25 0.85
N ALA A 70 -7.85 6.84 2.04
CA ALA A 70 -8.95 7.11 2.97
C ALA A 70 -10.02 8.02 2.36
N ILE A 71 -9.58 9.08 1.66
CA ILE A 71 -10.46 10.10 1.08
C ILE A 71 -11.31 9.49 -0.04
N ARG A 72 -10.74 8.68 -0.93
CA ARG A 72 -11.51 8.06 -2.01
C ARG A 72 -12.49 7.04 -1.47
N THR A 73 -12.11 6.28 -0.46
CA THR A 73 -13.01 5.38 0.29
C THR A 73 -14.15 6.17 0.95
N ALA A 74 -13.85 7.34 1.53
CA ALA A 74 -14.81 8.25 2.15
C ALA A 74 -15.65 9.06 1.14
N MET A 75 -15.21 9.20 -0.12
CA MET A 75 -15.98 9.85 -1.20
C MET A 75 -16.86 8.83 -1.93
N ASP A 76 -16.34 7.64 -2.20
CA ASP A 76 -17.14 6.50 -2.65
C ASP A 76 -18.19 6.14 -1.58
N TYR A 77 -17.95 6.42 -0.30
CA TYR A 77 -18.94 6.40 0.79
C TYR A 77 -20.21 7.23 0.53
N LYS A 78 -20.11 8.35 -0.21
CA LYS A 78 -21.24 9.23 -0.52
C LYS A 78 -22.00 8.80 -1.77
N ASN A 79 -21.36 8.09 -2.69
CA ASN A 79 -21.93 7.68 -3.97
C ASN A 79 -22.28 6.19 -4.04
N ASP A 80 -21.72 5.36 -3.16
CA ASP A 80 -22.02 3.95 -3.00
C ASP A 80 -22.73 3.73 -1.65
N ALA A 81 -24.06 3.82 -1.71
CA ALA A 81 -24.93 3.65 -0.55
C ALA A 81 -24.73 2.30 0.15
N ALA A 82 -24.15 1.28 -0.49
CA ALA A 82 -23.95 -0.03 0.11
C ALA A 82 -22.82 -0.05 1.15
N PHE A 83 -21.72 0.66 0.91
CA PHE A 83 -20.62 0.76 1.89
C PHE A 83 -20.93 1.80 2.97
N GLY A 84 -21.49 2.95 2.56
CA GLY A 84 -21.96 4.02 3.44
C GLY A 84 -22.98 3.56 4.48
N ASN A 85 -24.01 2.82 4.04
CA ASN A 85 -25.02 2.29 4.94
C ASN A 85 -24.48 1.20 5.86
N ARG A 86 -23.43 0.46 5.48
CA ARG A 86 -22.89 -0.63 6.30
C ARG A 86 -21.99 -0.14 7.41
N LEU A 87 -21.19 0.90 7.21
CA LEU A 87 -20.49 1.57 8.31
C LEU A 87 -21.44 2.34 9.24
N ALA A 88 -22.62 2.74 8.75
CA ALA A 88 -23.67 3.35 9.57
C ALA A 88 -24.52 2.33 10.35
N ASP A 89 -24.73 1.12 9.81
CA ASP A 89 -25.55 0.03 10.39
C ASP A 89 -24.75 -0.95 11.27
N SER A 90 -23.46 -1.11 11.00
CA SER A 90 -22.55 -1.80 11.93
C SER A 90 -22.04 -0.80 12.96
N SER A 91 -21.94 -1.22 14.22
CA SER A 91 -21.38 -0.45 15.35
C SER A 91 -19.91 -0.10 15.14
N ILE A 92 -19.61 0.80 14.19
CA ILE A 92 -18.31 1.23 13.71
C ILE A 92 -18.04 2.76 13.88
N PRO A 93 -18.54 3.48 14.92
CA PRO A 93 -18.00 4.80 15.24
C PRO A 93 -16.50 4.80 15.59
N GLU A 94 -15.96 3.67 16.05
CA GLU A 94 -14.55 3.54 16.44
C GLU A 94 -13.61 3.29 15.25
N LEU A 95 -14.00 2.55 14.19
CA LEU A 95 -13.10 2.46 13.02
C LEU A 95 -13.02 3.78 12.26
N SER A 96 -14.09 4.57 12.16
CA SER A 96 -13.99 5.84 11.43
C SER A 96 -13.01 6.82 12.06
N ARG A 97 -12.97 6.91 13.40
CA ARG A 97 -12.02 7.77 14.11
C ARG A 97 -10.62 7.17 14.26
N ASN A 98 -10.50 5.89 14.62
CA ASN A 98 -9.20 5.27 14.88
C ASN A 98 -8.49 4.80 13.60
N PHE A 99 -9.23 4.54 12.53
CA PHE A 99 -8.69 4.03 11.28
C PHE A 99 -8.86 4.94 10.08
N LEU A 100 -9.83 5.85 9.96
CA LEU A 100 -9.95 6.66 8.73
C LEU A 100 -9.24 8.03 8.83
N GLU A 101 -9.30 8.72 9.98
CA GLU A 101 -8.58 10.01 10.18
C GLU A 101 -7.05 9.89 9.98
N PRO A 102 -6.35 8.86 10.50
CA PRO A 102 -4.91 8.71 10.28
C PRO A 102 -4.52 8.36 8.84
N LEU A 103 -5.48 8.10 7.96
CA LEU A 103 -5.24 7.66 6.58
C LEU A 103 -5.29 8.77 5.55
N ASP A 104 -5.67 9.97 5.98
CA ASP A 104 -5.70 11.18 5.15
C ASP A 104 -4.30 11.56 4.63
N GLN A 105 -3.24 11.09 5.30
CA GLN A 105 -1.83 11.26 4.92
C GLN A 105 -1.32 10.27 3.85
N PHE A 106 -2.07 9.19 3.56
CA PHE A 106 -1.64 8.13 2.64
C PHE A 106 -2.29 8.28 1.26
N LYS A 107 -1.61 9.04 0.40
CA LYS A 107 -1.96 9.22 -1.01
C LYS A 107 -1.43 8.08 -1.89
N ASN A 108 -1.98 6.86 -1.76
CA ASN A 108 -1.42 5.70 -2.45
C ASN A 108 -1.49 5.82 -3.98
N GLU A 109 -2.57 6.41 -4.52
CA GLU A 109 -2.73 6.64 -5.97
C GLU A 109 -1.60 7.51 -6.55
N GLU A 110 -1.12 8.51 -5.80
CA GLU A 110 0.02 9.33 -6.24
C GLU A 110 1.36 8.60 -6.08
N LYS A 111 1.51 7.79 -5.02
CA LYS A 111 2.78 7.12 -4.68
C LYS A 111 3.01 5.84 -5.47
N ILE A 112 1.95 5.14 -5.85
CA ILE A 112 2.06 3.87 -6.57
C ILE A 112 2.64 4.09 -7.98
N GLY A 113 2.23 5.15 -8.67
CA GLY A 113 2.80 5.53 -9.96
C GLY A 113 4.21 6.16 -9.87
N GLN A 114 4.76 6.30 -8.67
CA GLN A 114 6.17 6.71 -8.46
C GLN A 114 7.08 5.51 -8.20
N ILE A 115 6.52 4.31 -8.02
CA ILE A 115 7.29 3.08 -7.91
C ILE A 115 7.73 2.71 -9.32
N ASP A 116 9.02 2.44 -9.50
CA ASP A 116 9.55 2.01 -10.79
C ASP A 116 8.80 0.78 -11.32
N THR A 117 8.45 0.81 -12.61
CA THR A 117 7.65 -0.24 -13.29
C THR A 117 8.36 -1.59 -13.39
N ASP A 118 9.65 -1.67 -13.03
CA ASP A 118 10.44 -2.89 -13.00
C ASP A 118 10.19 -3.73 -11.74
N LEU A 119 9.57 -3.16 -10.69
CA LEU A 119 9.17 -3.89 -9.49
C LEU A 119 7.88 -4.70 -9.76
N PRO A 120 7.88 -6.04 -9.61
CA PRO A 120 6.66 -6.83 -9.77
C PRO A 120 5.57 -6.46 -8.75
N LEU A 121 4.34 -6.26 -9.23
CA LEU A 121 3.14 -6.05 -8.41
C LEU A 121 2.15 -7.20 -8.56
N PHE A 122 1.70 -7.77 -7.44
CA PHE A 122 0.57 -8.70 -7.38
C PHE A 122 -0.57 -8.11 -6.53
N VAL A 123 -1.77 -8.01 -7.11
CA VAL A 123 -2.97 -7.53 -6.42
C VAL A 123 -4.00 -8.67 -6.33
N ALA A 124 -4.38 -9.04 -5.11
CA ALA A 124 -5.44 -9.98 -4.83
C ALA A 124 -6.66 -9.24 -4.26
N HIS A 125 -7.81 -9.30 -4.94
CA HIS A 125 -9.05 -8.67 -4.46
C HIS A 125 -10.27 -9.50 -4.85
N ALA A 126 -11.10 -9.85 -3.87
CA ALA A 126 -12.34 -10.59 -4.13
C ALA A 126 -13.39 -9.70 -4.83
N THR A 127 -14.00 -10.20 -5.91
CA THR A 127 -15.03 -9.45 -6.66
C THR A 127 -16.33 -9.24 -5.87
N ASN A 128 -16.54 -10.01 -4.81
CA ASN A 128 -17.67 -9.92 -3.89
C ASN A 128 -17.27 -9.40 -2.49
N ASP A 129 -16.11 -8.75 -2.38
CA ASP A 129 -15.66 -8.16 -1.12
C ASP A 129 -16.71 -7.18 -0.61
N LYS A 130 -17.09 -7.39 0.65
CA LYS A 130 -18.19 -6.72 1.33
C LYS A 130 -17.72 -5.50 2.12
N VAL A 131 -16.42 -5.32 2.26
CA VAL A 131 -15.77 -4.30 3.08
C VAL A 131 -14.97 -3.35 2.19
N VAL A 132 -14.21 -3.86 1.22
CA VAL A 132 -13.43 -3.01 0.30
C VAL A 132 -13.95 -3.23 -1.12
N PRO A 133 -14.49 -2.21 -1.80
CA PRO A 133 -14.95 -2.38 -3.17
C PRO A 133 -13.85 -2.89 -4.10
N PHE A 134 -14.16 -3.89 -4.92
CA PHE A 134 -13.24 -4.49 -5.90
C PHE A 134 -12.58 -3.44 -6.82
N THR A 135 -13.28 -2.35 -7.10
CA THR A 135 -12.79 -1.23 -7.91
C THR A 135 -11.52 -0.58 -7.33
N HIS A 136 -11.25 -0.73 -6.03
CA HIS A 136 -10.04 -0.21 -5.41
C HIS A 136 -8.80 -0.99 -5.86
N GLY A 137 -8.85 -2.32 -5.79
CA GLY A 137 -7.79 -3.18 -6.30
C GLY A 137 -7.55 -2.97 -7.80
N GLN A 138 -8.63 -2.83 -8.58
CA GLN A 138 -8.52 -2.54 -10.02
C GLN A 138 -7.77 -1.24 -10.30
N LYS A 139 -8.18 -0.14 -9.67
CA LYS A 139 -7.55 1.17 -9.92
C LYS A 139 -6.11 1.23 -9.43
N ILE A 140 -5.78 0.54 -8.32
CA ILE A 140 -4.39 0.41 -7.85
C ILE A 140 -3.53 -0.27 -8.90
N PHE A 141 -4.01 -1.40 -9.44
CA PHE A 141 -3.30 -2.12 -10.49
C PHE A 141 -3.16 -1.31 -11.78
N GLU A 142 -4.20 -0.56 -12.18
CA GLU A 142 -4.19 0.29 -13.37
C GLU A 142 -3.29 1.54 -13.24
N SER A 143 -2.94 1.92 -12.00
CA SER A 143 -2.13 3.11 -11.70
C SER A 143 -0.66 2.78 -11.41
N PHE A 144 -0.30 1.50 -11.40
CA PHE A 144 1.07 0.98 -11.35
C PHE A 144 1.61 0.87 -12.77
#